data_AF-A0A917GI99-F1
#
_entry.id   AF-A0A917GI99-F1
#
_cell.length_a   1.000
_cell.length_b   1.000
_cell.length_c   1.000
_cell.angle_alpha   90.00
_cell.angle_beta   90.00
_cell.angle_gamma   90.00
#
_symmetry.space_group_name_H-M   'P 1'
#
loop_
_entity.id
_entity.type
_entity.pdbx_description
1 polymer ?
#
loop_
_entity_poly.entity_id
_entity_poly.type
_entity_poly.pdbx_seq_one_letter_code
_entity_poly.pdbx_strand_id
1 'polypeptide(L)'
;MEALLILLIILIPIILWISSAYMLSNWIKFKIFFIANALLVITYVGIIIYGKTVIWEHDEYGLGMLFRLAFCLISHVLIVFIFALFKRRQIKNTISSTV
;
A
#
# COMPACT_ATOMS: atom_id res chain seq x y z
N MET A 1 25.95 -2.17 7.41
CA MET A 1 24.86 -3.13 7.14
C MET A 1 23.50 -2.54 7.51
N GLU A 2 23.37 -1.92 8.69
CA GLU A 2 22.12 -1.28 9.15
C GLU A 2 21.51 -0.27 8.17
N ALA A 3 22.32 0.65 7.60
CA ALA A 3 21.82 1.66 6.66
C ALA A 3 21.24 1.05 5.37
N LEU A 4 21.80 -0.07 4.90
CA LEU A 4 21.30 -0.79 3.73
C LEU A 4 19.94 -1.43 4.02
N LEU A 5 19.77 -2.01 5.21
CA LEU A 5 18.51 -2.60 5.67
C LEU A 5 17.40 -1.55 5.76
N ILE A 6 17.68 -0.39 6.35
CA ILE A 6 16.72 0.72 6.44
C ILE A 6 16.32 1.20 5.04
N LEU A 7 17.29 1.36 4.14
CA LEU A 7 17.02 1.76 2.75
C LEU A 7 16.10 0.75 2.05
N LEU A 8 16.36 -0.55 2.21
CA LEU A 8 15.52 -1.61 1.62
C LEU A 8 14.10 -1.59 2.16
N ILE A 9 13.91 -1.42 3.47
CA ILE A 9 12.60 -1.35 4.11
C ILE A 9 11.75 -0.21 3.56
N ILE A 10 12.37 0.92 3.21
CA ILE A 10 11.67 2.09 2.63
C ILE A 10 11.44 1.89 1.12
N LEU A 11 12.44 1.41 0.40
CA LEU A 11 12.41 1.36 -1.06
C LEU A 11 11.50 0.24 -1.59
N ILE A 12 11.47 -0.93 -0.93
CA ILE A 12 10.69 -2.09 -1.36
C ILE A 12 9.19 -1.75 -1.45
N PRO A 13 8.53 -1.19 -0.42
CA PRO A 13 7.12 -0.80 -0.51
C PRO A 13 6.84 0.20 -1.64
N ILE A 14 7.74 1.17 -1.86
CA ILE A 14 7.57 2.16 -2.94
C ILE A 14 7.61 1.47 -4.31
N ILE A 15 8.59 0.60 -4.53
CA ILE A 15 8.71 -0.16 -5.79
C ILE A 15 7.49 -1.05 -6.01
N LEU A 16 7.02 -1.76 -4.98
CA LEU A 16 5.85 -2.63 -5.07
C LEU A 16 4.57 -1.84 -5.37
N TRP A 17 4.42 -0.66 -4.78
CA TRP A 17 3.27 0.21 -5.04
C TRP A 17 3.26 0.73 -6.49
N ILE A 18 4.40 1.25 -6.98
CA ILE A 18 4.55 1.70 -8.38
C ILE A 18 4.30 0.53 -9.35
N SER A 19 4.86 -0.64 -9.06
CA SER A 19 4.68 -1.84 -9.87
C SER A 19 3.20 -2.24 -9.95
N SER A 20 2.48 -2.19 -8.82
CA SER A 20 1.04 -2.47 -8.75
C SER A 20 0.24 -1.50 -9.63
N ALA A 21 0.54 -0.20 -9.55
CA ALA A 21 -0.11 0.82 -10.35
C ALA A 21 0.15 0.62 -11.85
N TYR A 22 1.40 0.35 -12.23
CA TYR A 22 1.76 0.03 -13.61
C TYR A 22 1.03 -1.22 -14.12
N MET A 23 0.96 -2.28 -13.32
CA MET A 23 0.28 -3.52 -13.69
C MET A 23 -1.21 -3.33 -13.97
N LEU A 24 -1.86 -2.43 -13.23
CA LEU A 24 -3.29 -2.15 -13.31
C LEU A 24 -3.63 -0.99 -14.26
N SER A 25 -2.65 -0.29 -14.83
CA SER A 25 -2.84 0.92 -15.63
C SER A 25 -3.85 0.77 -16.79
N ASN A 26 -3.89 -0.41 -17.43
CA ASN A 26 -4.80 -0.70 -18.55
C ASN A 26 -6.19 -1.19 -18.09
N TRP A 27 -6.43 -1.32 -16.78
CA TRP A 27 -7.71 -1.78 -16.28
C TRP A 27 -8.74 -0.65 -16.27
N ILE A 28 -9.93 -0.86 -16.84
CA ILE A 28 -10.98 0.16 -16.94
C ILE A 28 -11.39 0.77 -15.59
N LYS A 29 -11.30 0.00 -14.49
CA LYS A 29 -11.63 0.47 -13.13
C LYS A 29 -10.41 1.01 -12.36
N PHE A 30 -9.26 1.15 -13.00
CA PHE A 30 -8.01 1.58 -12.36
C PHE A 30 -8.16 2.91 -11.62
N LYS A 31 -8.77 3.93 -12.24
CA LYS A 31 -8.94 5.26 -11.62
C LYS A 31 -9.72 5.18 -10.31
N ILE A 32 -10.86 4.47 -10.31
CA ILE A 32 -11.70 4.31 -9.11
C ILE A 32 -10.96 3.50 -8.05
N PHE A 33 -10.29 2.42 -8.45
CA PHE A 33 -9.47 1.61 -7.56
C PHE A 33 -8.35 2.43 -6.90
N PHE A 34 -7.64 3.24 -7.68
CA PHE A 34 -6.55 4.08 -7.18
C PHE A 34 -7.06 5.13 -6.19
N ILE A 35 -8.15 5.84 -6.51
CA ILE A 35 -8.76 6.82 -5.60
C ILE A 35 -9.23 6.15 -4.31
N ALA A 36 -9.90 4.99 -4.38
CA ALA A 36 -10.37 4.27 -3.21
C ALA A 36 -9.22 3.82 -2.30
N ASN A 37 -8.13 3.30 -2.86
CA ASN A 37 -6.95 2.92 -2.08
C ASN A 37 -6.24 4.15 -1.50
N ALA A 38 -6.13 5.24 -2.25
CA ALA A 38 -5.55 6.49 -1.74
C ALA A 38 -6.37 7.05 -0.56
N LEU A 39 -7.70 7.06 -0.66
CA LEU A 39 -8.58 7.45 0.45
C LEU A 39 -8.43 6.52 1.66
N LEU A 40 -8.29 5.21 1.43
CA LEU A 40 -8.08 4.24 2.49
C LEU A 40 -6.75 4.51 3.21
N VAL A 41 -5.67 4.79 2.46
CA VAL A 41 -4.36 5.21 3.01
C VAL A 41 -4.49 6.46 3.86
N ILE A 42 -5.10 7.52 3.32
CA ILE A 42 -5.30 8.78 4.04
C ILE A 42 -6.09 8.54 5.33
N THR A 43 -7.13 7.70 5.28
CA THR A 43 -8.00 7.42 6.42
C THR A 43 -7.24 6.73 7.54
N TYR A 44 -6.57 5.61 7.29
CA TYR A 44 -5.87 4.90 8.37
C TYR A 44 -4.63 5.66 8.85
N VAL A 45 -3.93 6.39 7.98
CA VAL A 45 -2.81 7.25 8.39
C VAL A 45 -3.32 8.37 9.30
N GLY A 46 -4.44 9.00 8.94
CA GLY A 46 -5.11 10.00 9.77
C GLY A 46 -5.51 9.43 11.14
N ILE A 47 -6.12 8.23 11.17
CA ILE A 47 -6.48 7.56 12.43
C ILE A 47 -5.24 7.28 13.29
N ILE A 48 -4.13 6.83 12.70
CA ILE A 48 -2.92 6.54 13.47
C ILE A 48 -2.30 7.83 14.04
N ILE A 49 -2.21 8.89 13.24
CA ILE A 49 -1.60 10.17 13.64
C ILE A 49 -2.48 10.89 14.67
N TYR A 50 -3.77 11.07 14.38
CA TYR A 50 -4.68 11.85 15.23
C TYR A 50 -5.29 11.02 16.38
N GLY A 51 -5.27 9.70 16.28
CA GLY A 51 -5.73 8.80 17.34
C GLY A 51 -4.78 8.70 18.54
N LYS A 52 -3.60 9.36 18.49
CA LYS A 52 -2.56 9.33 19.54
C LYS A 52 -3.08 9.58 20.94
N THR A 53 -4.07 10.44 21.10
CA THR A 53 -4.57 10.87 22.41
C THR A 53 -5.77 10.08 22.92
N VAL A 54 -6.50 9.38 22.04
CA VAL A 54 -7.79 8.75 22.38
C VAL A 54 -7.74 7.22 22.31
N ILE A 55 -6.99 6.67 21.34
CA ILE A 55 -6.99 5.23 21.02
C ILE A 55 -5.67 4.58 21.45
N TRP A 56 -4.61 5.35 21.54
CA TRP A 56 -3.26 4.84 21.77
C TRP A 56 -2.81 5.18 23.20
N GLU A 57 -2.28 4.21 23.93
CA GLU A 57 -1.56 4.44 25.18
C GLU A 57 -0.40 5.43 24.99
N HIS A 58 0.08 6.02 26.09
CA HIS A 58 1.08 7.07 26.07
C HIS A 58 2.38 6.59 25.41
N ASP A 59 2.57 6.99 24.14
CA ASP A 59 3.79 6.74 23.38
C ASP A 59 4.74 7.94 23.54
N GLU A 60 5.60 7.86 24.56
CA GLU A 60 6.55 8.92 24.95
C GLU A 60 7.50 9.28 23.81
N TYR A 61 7.97 8.28 23.04
CA TYR A 61 8.98 8.45 22.01
C TYR A 61 8.39 8.47 20.58
N GLY A 62 7.11 8.19 20.41
CA GLY A 62 6.47 8.10 19.08
C GLY A 62 6.87 6.85 18.27
N LEU A 63 7.64 5.93 18.87
CA LEU A 63 8.13 4.72 18.22
C LEU A 63 6.98 3.76 17.91
N GLY A 64 6.01 3.64 18.81
CA GLY A 64 4.82 2.82 18.60
C GLY A 64 3.99 3.31 17.42
N MET A 65 3.84 4.62 17.27
CA MET A 65 3.19 5.25 16.12
C MET A 65 3.93 4.93 14.81
N LEU A 66 5.27 5.07 14.79
CA LEU A 66 6.09 4.76 13.62
C LEU A 66 5.98 3.29 13.20
N PHE A 67 6.02 2.36 14.16
CA PHE A 67 5.83 0.93 13.89
C PHE A 67 4.44 0.64 13.31
N ARG A 68 3.38 1.24 13.85
CA ARG A 68 2.01 1.08 13.33
C ARG A 68 1.87 1.62 11.91
N LEU A 69 2.44 2.80 11.64
CA LEU A 69 2.46 3.38 10.29
C LEU A 69 3.20 2.47 9.31
N ALA A 70 4.41 2.03 9.67
CA ALA A 70 5.21 1.15 8.83
C ALA A 70 4.47 -0.18 8.56
N PHE A 71 3.95 -0.82 9.60
CA PHE A 71 3.21 -2.07 9.48
C PHE A 71 1.98 -1.91 8.58
N CYS A 72 1.12 -0.91 8.83
CA CYS A 72 -0.07 -0.67 8.01
C CYS A 72 0.28 -0.38 6.55
N LEU A 73 1.30 0.45 6.27
CA LEU A 73 1.70 0.78 4.91
C LEU A 73 2.29 -0.44 4.17
N ILE A 74 3.16 -1.21 4.83
CA ILE A 74 3.75 -2.42 4.24
C ILE A 74 2.65 -3.45 3.94
N SER A 75 1.78 -3.73 4.92
CA SER A 75 0.66 -4.66 4.72
C SER A 75 -0.28 -4.20 3.61
N HIS A 76 -0.62 -2.91 3.54
CA HIS A 76 -1.46 -2.35 2.50
C HIS A 76 -0.85 -2.55 1.10
N VAL A 77 0.44 -2.18 0.94
CA VAL A 77 1.14 -2.34 -0.34
C VAL A 77 1.23 -3.80 -0.76
N LEU A 78 1.51 -4.72 0.16
CA LEU A 78 1.55 -6.16 -0.12
C LEU A 78 0.19 -6.68 -0.61
N ILE A 79 -0.91 -6.29 0.05
CA ILE A 79 -2.26 -6.68 -0.35
C ILE A 79 -2.59 -6.14 -1.75
N VAL A 80 -2.29 -4.86 -2.01
CA VAL A 80 -2.52 -4.22 -3.32
C VAL A 80 -1.68 -4.89 -4.41
N PHE A 81 -0.44 -5.26 -4.12
CA PHE A 81 0.44 -5.95 -5.05
C PHE A 81 -0.06 -7.36 -5.39
N ILE A 82 -0.44 -8.15 -4.38
CA ILE A 82 -1.03 -9.48 -4.59
C ILE A 82 -2.29 -9.36 -5.44
N PHE A 83 -3.18 -8.40 -5.14
CA PHE A 83 -4.35 -8.12 -5.96
C PHE A 83 -3.98 -7.77 -7.41
N ALA A 84 -2.98 -6.91 -7.62
CA ALA A 84 -2.52 -6.52 -8.95
C ALA A 84 -2.00 -7.72 -9.76
N LEU A 85 -1.26 -8.65 -9.14
CA LEU A 85 -0.80 -9.89 -9.77
C LEU A 85 -1.97 -10.73 -10.30
N PHE A 86 -2.97 -10.99 -9.45
CA PHE A 86 -4.16 -11.75 -9.86
C PHE A 86 -4.95 -11.02 -10.95
N LYS A 87 -5.13 -9.71 -10.80
CA LYS A 87 -5.95 -8.95 -11.74
C LYS A 87 -5.28 -8.80 -13.10
N ARG A 88 -3.96 -8.64 -13.16
CA ARG A 88 -3.21 -8.60 -14.42
C ARG A 88 -3.36 -9.90 -15.22
N ARG A 89 -3.35 -11.05 -14.55
CA ARG A 89 -3.60 -12.35 -15.20
C ARG A 89 -5.01 -12.41 -15.80
N GLN A 90 -6.03 -11.96 -15.07
CA GLN A 90 -7.40 -11.90 -15.59
C GLN A 90 -7.52 -10.99 -16.82
N ILE A 91 -6.94 -9.78 -16.77
CA ILE A 91 -6.98 -8.82 -17.89
C ILE A 91 -6.34 -9.42 -19.14
N LYS A 92 -5.18 -10.09 -19.01
CA LYS A 92 -4.50 -10.74 -20.13
C LYS A 92 -5.37 -11.84 -20.77
N ASN A 93 -6.04 -12.66 -19.96
CA ASN A 93 -6.90 -13.73 -20.46
C ASN A 93 -8.14 -13.19 -21.18
N THR A 94 -8.75 -12.12 -20.67
CA THR A 94 -9.91 -11.49 -21.34
C THR A 94 -9.54 -10.92 -22.71
N ILE A 95 -8.38 -10.26 -22.84
CA ILE A 95 -7.91 -9.72 -24.13
C ILE A 95 -7.65 -10.87 -25.12
N SER A 96 -7.03 -11.96 -24.67
CA SER A 96 -6.73 -13.12 -25.52
C SER A 96 -7.96 -13.88 -26.00
N SER A 97 -9.10 -13.78 -25.31
CA SER A 97 -10.36 -14.43 -25.74
C SER A 97 -11.22 -13.57 -26.68
N THR A 98 -10.85 -12.30 -26.88
CA THR A 98 -11.57 -11.34 -27.74
C THR A 98 -10.88 -11.11 -29.09
N VAL A 99 -9.74 -11.75 -29.33
CA VAL A 99 -9.03 -11.80 -30.62
C VAL A 99 -9.25 -13.18 -31.23
#